data_AF-A0A7D9E667-F1
#
_entry.id   AF-A0A7D9E667-F1
#
_cell.length_a   1.000
_cell.length_b   1.000
_cell.length_c   1.000
_cell.angle_alpha   90.00
_cell.angle_beta   90.00
_cell.angle_gamma   90.00
#
_symmetry.space_group_name_H-M   'P 1'
#
loop_
_entity.id
_entity.type
_entity.pdbx_description
1 polymer ?
#
loop_
_entity_poly.entity_id
_entity_poly.type
_entity_poly.pdbx_seq_one_letter_code
_entity_poly.pdbx_strand_id
1 'polypeptide(L)'
;ILGEITVKWFEMIQTGLPMCTFGSLLAPLRLERSQQEKLARIYIPWAVYTGYRANFFMNLYVEKHLDEPIDSLRYRLNVVPPPFVSKTNKKRSI
;
A
#
# COMPACT_ATOMS: atom_id res chain seq x y z
N ILE A 1 -0.08 6.24 -9.14
CA ILE A 1 -0.43 7.15 -8.02
C ILE A 1 -1.25 6.47 -6.92
N LEU A 2 -2.34 5.75 -7.20
CA LEU A 2 -3.19 5.12 -6.16
C LEU A 2 -2.42 4.16 -5.22
N GLY A 3 -1.53 3.33 -5.78
CA GLY A 3 -0.68 2.43 -5.00
C GLY A 3 0.33 3.16 -4.11
N GLU A 4 0.92 4.26 -4.59
CA GLU A 4 1.85 5.08 -3.80
C GLU A 4 1.16 5.69 -2.58
N ILE A 5 -0.04 6.23 -2.77
CA ILE A 5 -0.85 6.78 -1.66
C ILE A 5 -1.19 5.67 -0.66
N THR A 6 -1.56 4.49 -1.16
CA THR A 6 -1.84 3.33 -0.30
C THR A 6 -0.64 2.92 0.54
N VAL A 7 0.57 2.91 -0.06
CA VAL A 7 1.81 2.60 0.67
C VAL A 7 2.11 3.67 1.71
N LYS A 8 1.89 4.95 1.42
CA LYS A 8 2.05 6.03 2.42
C LYS A 8 1.10 5.87 3.61
N TRP A 9 -0.15 5.44 3.37
CA TRP A 9 -1.10 5.14 4.44
C TRP A 9 -0.59 3.98 5.31
N PHE A 10 -0.02 2.94 4.70
CA PHE A 10 0.59 1.83 5.41
C PHE A 10 1.83 2.26 6.22
N GLU A 11 2.70 3.10 5.66
CA GLU A 11 3.88 3.65 6.34
C GLU A 11 3.48 4.58 7.50
N MET A 12 2.46 5.40 7.32
CA MET A 12 1.94 6.29 8.36
C MET A 12 1.50 5.49 9.60
N ILE A 13 0.88 4.32 9.39
CA ILE A 13 0.37 3.49 10.49
C ILE A 13 1.49 2.78 11.22
N GLN A 14 2.52 2.31 10.50
CA GLN A 14 3.65 1.64 11.13
C GLN A 14 4.64 2.60 11.80
N THR A 15 4.94 3.72 11.16
CA THR A 15 6.05 4.60 11.58
C THR A 15 5.59 5.89 12.25
N GLY A 16 4.36 6.35 11.98
CA GLY A 16 3.85 7.63 12.48
C GLY A 16 4.61 8.85 11.96
N LEU A 17 5.43 8.72 10.92
CA LEU A 17 6.30 9.81 10.48
C LEU A 17 5.49 10.94 9.81
N PRO A 18 5.80 12.22 10.12
CA PRO A 18 5.09 13.37 9.56
C PRO A 18 5.03 13.38 8.03
N MET A 19 6.11 12.94 7.37
CA MET A 19 6.21 12.89 5.90
C MET A 19 5.17 11.92 5.30
N CYS A 20 5.00 10.75 5.91
CA CYS A 20 4.03 9.75 5.47
C CYS A 20 2.59 10.25 5.70
N THR A 21 2.34 10.92 6.83
CA THR A 21 1.04 11.55 7.13
C THR A 21 0.69 12.62 6.10
N PHE A 22 1.60 13.56 5.83
CA PHE A 22 1.37 14.62 4.83
C PHE A 22 1.16 14.05 3.44
N GLY A 23 1.97 13.08 3.03
CA GLY A 23 1.80 12.45 1.72
C GLY A 23 0.50 11.65 1.60
N SER A 24 0.04 11.02 2.69
CA SER A 24 -1.23 10.27 2.72
C SER A 24 -2.47 11.16 2.64
N LEU A 25 -2.41 12.34 3.25
CA LEU A 25 -3.52 13.30 3.32
C LEU A 25 -3.56 14.26 2.12
N LEU A 26 -2.40 14.74 1.66
CA LEU A 26 -2.34 15.75 0.60
C LEU A 26 -2.36 15.13 -0.81
N ALA A 27 -1.85 13.91 -0.99
CA ALA A 27 -1.83 13.29 -2.31
C ALA A 27 -3.24 12.99 -2.89
N PRO A 28 -4.24 12.54 -2.11
CA PRO A 28 -5.60 12.33 -2.60
C PRO A 28 -6.24 13.60 -3.17
N LEU A 29 -5.87 14.79 -2.70
CA LEU A 29 -6.49 16.06 -3.14
C LEU A 29 -6.30 16.35 -4.63
N ARG A 30 -5.26 15.78 -5.26
CA ARG A 30 -4.98 15.93 -6.69
C ARG A 30 -5.56 14.81 -7.57
N LEU A 31 -6.27 13.83 -6.99
CA LEU A 31 -6.85 12.69 -7.72
C LEU A 31 -8.27 12.96 -8.18
N GLU A 32 -8.66 12.29 -9.26
CA GLU A 32 -10.03 12.22 -9.73
C GLU A 32 -10.96 11.58 -8.68
N ARG A 33 -12.20 12.08 -8.55
CA ARG A 33 -13.19 11.59 -7.55
C ARG A 33 -13.39 10.07 -7.60
N SER A 34 -13.43 9.46 -8.79
CA SER A 34 -13.55 8.00 -8.94
C SER A 34 -12.38 7.23 -8.27
N GLN A 35 -11.17 7.79 -8.33
CA GLN A 35 -9.98 7.18 -7.72
C GLN A 35 -9.95 7.43 -6.21
N GLN A 36 -10.39 8.61 -5.75
CA GLN A 36 -10.55 8.92 -4.33
C GLN A 36 -11.57 7.99 -3.66
N GLU A 37 -12.71 7.72 -4.31
CA GLU A 37 -13.71 6.79 -3.78
C GLU A 37 -13.17 5.37 -3.66
N LYS A 38 -12.43 4.88 -4.67
CA LYS A 38 -11.76 3.59 -4.59
C LYS A 38 -10.74 3.56 -3.47
N LEU A 39 -9.91 4.61 -3.35
CA LEU A 39 -8.92 4.75 -2.28
C LEU A 39 -9.59 4.63 -0.91
N ALA A 40 -10.63 5.42 -0.66
CA ALA A 40 -11.31 5.49 0.62
C ALA A 40 -12.07 4.20 0.97
N ARG A 41 -12.71 3.55 -0.01
CA ARG A 41 -13.54 2.36 0.24
C ARG A 41 -12.75 1.05 0.32
N ILE A 42 -11.64 0.96 -0.41
CA ILE A 42 -10.93 -0.31 -0.61
C ILE A 42 -9.52 -0.25 -0.01
N TYR A 43 -8.73 0.74 -0.40
CA TYR A 43 -7.29 0.75 -0.10
C TYR A 43 -6.96 1.26 1.29
N ILE A 44 -7.64 2.30 1.78
CA ILE A 44 -7.42 2.83 3.13
C ILE A 44 -7.76 1.77 4.18
N PRO A 45 -8.95 1.11 4.15
CA PRO A 45 -9.26 0.05 5.11
C PRO A 45 -8.27 -1.12 5.04
N TRP A 46 -7.84 -1.51 3.83
CA TRP A 46 -6.82 -2.54 3.66
C TRP A 46 -5.46 -2.12 4.24
N ALA A 47 -5.01 -0.88 3.99
CA ALA A 47 -3.75 -0.35 4.48
C ALA A 47 -3.76 -0.23 6.00
N VAL A 48 -4.90 0.13 6.58
CA VAL A 48 -5.11 0.15 8.03
C VAL A 48 -5.05 -1.24 8.62
N TYR A 49 -5.85 -2.16 8.09
CA TYR A 49 -5.89 -3.54 8.56
C TYR A 49 -4.52 -4.22 8.46
N THR A 50 -3.85 -4.07 7.33
CA THR A 50 -2.54 -4.67 7.09
C THR A 50 -1.46 -3.96 7.89
N GLY A 51 -1.50 -2.63 8.03
CA GLY A 51 -0.53 -1.85 8.79
C GLY A 51 -0.50 -2.20 10.28
N TYR A 52 -1.66 -2.44 10.90
CA TYR A 52 -1.74 -2.85 12.31
C TYR A 52 -1.33 -4.31 12.55
N ARG A 53 -1.53 -5.19 11.57
CA ARG A 53 -1.22 -6.62 11.70
C ARG A 53 0.19 -6.98 11.25
N ALA A 54 0.78 -6.17 10.37
CA ALA A 54 2.08 -6.42 9.81
C ALA A 54 3.19 -6.24 10.85
N ASN A 55 4.27 -7.02 10.69
CA ASN A 55 5.51 -6.78 11.42
C ASN A 55 6.15 -5.47 10.94
N PHE A 56 6.88 -4.79 11.83
CA PHE A 56 7.48 -3.49 11.53
C PHE A 56 8.57 -3.59 10.44
N PHE A 57 8.31 -2.99 9.28
CA PHE A 57 9.15 -3.13 8.08
C PHE A 57 10.52 -2.48 8.20
N MET A 58 10.68 -1.41 8.98
CA MET A 58 11.97 -0.72 9.10
C MET A 58 13.03 -1.57 9.81
N ASN A 59 12.61 -2.60 10.57
CA ASN A 59 13.51 -3.51 11.26
C ASN A 59 13.81 -4.79 10.43
N LEU A 60 13.42 -4.82 9.15
CA LEU A 60 13.62 -5.97 8.28
C LEU A 60 14.89 -5.82 7.44
N TYR A 61 15.79 -6.80 7.55
CA TYR A 61 16.99 -6.91 6.72
C TYR A 61 16.65 -7.52 5.36
N VAL A 62 16.16 -6.70 4.44
CA VAL A 62 15.75 -7.13 3.09
C VAL A 62 16.84 -7.91 2.36
N GLU A 63 18.11 -7.58 2.60
CA GLU A 63 19.26 -8.16 1.93
C GLU A 63 19.42 -9.66 2.25
N LYS A 64 18.96 -10.11 3.42
CA LYS A 64 19.00 -11.52 3.83
C LYS A 64 17.86 -12.35 3.26
N HIS A 65 16.89 -11.69 2.64
CA HIS A 65 15.62 -12.25 2.20
C HIS A 65 15.44 -12.12 0.68
N LEU A 66 16.53 -11.95 -0.08
CA LEU A 66 16.47 -11.84 -1.54
C LEU A 66 16.21 -13.18 -2.24
N ASP A 67 16.70 -14.27 -1.67
CA ASP A 67 16.59 -15.61 -2.25
C ASP A 67 15.30 -16.35 -1.82
N GLU A 68 14.55 -15.81 -0.86
CA GLU A 68 13.33 -16.45 -0.37
C GLU A 68 12.09 -16.12 -1.20
N PRO A 69 11.12 -17.05 -1.30
CA PRO A 69 9.87 -16.79 -2.01
C PRO A 69 9.06 -15.72 -1.28
N ILE A 70 8.57 -14.75 -2.05
CA ILE A 70 7.83 -13.59 -1.54
C ILE A 70 6.56 -13.95 -0.76
N ASP A 71 5.91 -15.06 -1.09
CA ASP A 71 4.69 -15.49 -0.40
C ASP A 71 4.99 -16.00 1.02
N SER A 72 6.12 -16.67 1.21
CA SER A 72 6.60 -17.05 2.54
C SER A 72 6.96 -15.83 3.37
N LEU A 73 7.61 -14.83 2.76
CA LEU A 73 7.94 -13.58 3.44
C LEU A 73 6.68 -12.81 3.85
N ARG A 74 5.68 -12.73 2.97
CA ARG A 74 4.38 -12.09 3.29
C ARG A 74 3.68 -12.76 4.46
N TYR A 75 3.66 -14.09 4.47
CA TYR A 75 3.08 -14.86 5.58
C TYR A 75 3.81 -14.55 6.88
N ARG A 76 5.15 -14.57 6.87
CA ARG A 76 5.98 -14.24 8.03
C ARG A 76 5.77 -12.80 8.52
N LEU A 77 5.56 -11.87 7.61
CA LEU A 77 5.33 -10.45 7.94
C LEU A 77 3.87 -10.13 8.26
N ASN A 78 2.95 -11.11 8.20
CA ASN A 78 1.51 -10.90 8.37
C ASN A 78 0.94 -9.85 7.39
N VAL A 79 1.48 -9.82 6.16
CA VAL A 79 1.07 -8.87 5.13
C VAL A 79 0.05 -9.54 4.22
N VAL A 80 -1.19 -9.05 4.28
CA VAL A 80 -2.26 -9.50 3.39
C VAL A 80 -2.07 -8.84 2.02
N PRO A 81 -2.15 -9.57 0.89
CA PRO A 81 -2.02 -8.95 -0.43
C PRO A 81 -3.12 -7.89 -0.66
N PRO A 82 -2.81 -6.80 -1.37
CA PRO A 82 -3.80 -5.79 -1.70
C PRO A 82 -4.89 -6.35 -2.61
N PRO A 83 -6.15 -5.90 -2.47
CA PRO A 83 -7.23 -6.30 -3.36
C PRO A 83 -6.89 -5.92 -4.81
N PHE A 84 -7.04 -6.87 -5.72
CA PHE A 84 -6.63 -6.74 -7.12
C PHE A 84 -7.32 -5.54 -7.79
N VAL A 85 -6.52 -4.59 -8.26
CA VAL A 85 -6.99 -3.58 -9.21
C VAL A 85 -6.99 -4.25 -10.57
N SER A 86 -8.15 -4.40 -11.20
CA SER A 86 -8.15 -4.74 -12.61
C SER A 86 -7.38 -3.62 -13.33
N LYS A 87 -6.24 -3.99 -13.96
CA LYS A 87 -5.65 -3.10 -14.95
C LYS A 87 -6.70 -3.02 -16.04
N THR A 88 -7.45 -1.92 -16.10
CA THR A 88 -8.26 -1.60 -17.26
C THR A 88 -7.30 -1.60 -18.44
N ASN A 89 -7.39 -2.67 -19.25
CA ASN A 89 -6.58 -2.85 -20.43
C ASN A 89 -6.96 -1.71 -21.37
N LYS A 90 -6.13 -0.66 -21.43
CA LYS A 90 -6.32 0.43 -22.37
C LYS A 90 -6.05 -0.16 -23.75
N LYS A 91 -7.12 -0.63 -24.42
CA LYS A 91 -7.09 -1.03 -25.83
C LYS A 91 -6.41 0.11 -26.59
N ARG A 92 -5.16 -0.10 -26.99
CA ARG A 92 -4.52 0.71 -28.03
C ARG A 92 -5.27 0.33 -29.30
N SER A 93 -6.18 1.18 -29.76
CA SER A 93 -6.67 1.11 -31.13
C SER A 93 -5.54 1.59 -32.03
N ILE A 94 -5.02 0.69 -32.85
CA ILE A 94 -4.37 1.01 -34.11
C ILE A 94 -5.09 0.15 -35.13
#